data_AF-A0A7E5WT05-F1
#
_entry.id   AF-A0A7E5WT05-F1
#
_cell.length_a   1.000
_cell.length_b   1.000
_cell.length_c   1.000
_cell.angle_alpha   90.00
_cell.angle_beta   90.00
_cell.angle_gamma   90.00
#
_symmetry.space_group_name_H-M   'P 1'
#
loop_
_entity.id
_entity.type
_entity.pdbx_description
1 polymer ?
#
loop_
_entity_poly.entity_id
_entity_poly.type
_entity_poly.pdbx_seq_one_letter_code
_entity_poly.pdbx_strand_id
1 'polypeptide(L)'
;MSSFRIIIPPFVIFMFVQTISAHCGGDRHATYADCSDFCTNNCDASLLCTSDCQPGCSCKPGYIYDYVQMACVLEENCSDQQ
;
A
#
# COMPACT_ATOMS: atom_id res chain seq x y z
N MET A 1 -38.88 9.22 -26.68
CA MET A 1 -37.89 8.73 -25.69
C MET A 1 -36.94 7.79 -26.43
N SER A 2 -35.88 8.33 -27.02
CA SER A 2 -34.96 7.56 -27.87
C SER A 2 -34.05 6.71 -26.98
N SER A 3 -34.24 5.40 -27.00
CA SER A 3 -33.34 4.45 -26.33
C SER A 3 -32.03 4.38 -27.10
N PHE A 4 -31.09 5.25 -26.75
CA PHE A 4 -29.70 5.13 -27.21
C PHE A 4 -29.09 3.88 -26.57
N ARG A 5 -28.97 2.81 -27.35
CA ARG A 5 -28.19 1.63 -26.97
C ARG A 5 -26.72 2.02 -27.02
N ILE A 6 -26.13 2.28 -25.86
CA ILE A 6 -24.71 2.56 -25.70
C ILE A 6 -23.95 1.23 -25.93
N ILE A 7 -23.50 1.01 -27.16
CA ILE A 7 -22.60 -0.09 -27.51
C ILE A 7 -21.21 0.35 -27.07
N ILE A 8 -20.79 -0.04 -25.85
CA ILE A 8 -19.46 0.25 -25.33
C ILE A 8 -18.48 -0.68 -26.06
N PRO A 9 -17.55 -0.15 -26.88
CA PRO A 9 -16.60 -1.00 -27.61
C PRO A 9 -15.73 -1.80 -26.62
N PRO A 10 -15.31 -3.03 -26.98
CA PRO A 10 -14.52 -3.89 -26.10
C PRO A 10 -13.20 -3.24 -25.65
N PHE A 11 -12.69 -2.28 -26.43
CA PHE A 11 -11.52 -1.45 -26.10
C PHE A 11 -11.70 -0.59 -24.83
N VAL A 12 -12.92 -0.10 -24.56
CA VAL A 12 -13.18 0.75 -23.39
C VAL A 12 -13.20 -0.09 -22.12
N ILE A 13 -13.82 -1.28 -22.18
CA ILE A 13 -13.79 -2.26 -21.08
C ILE A 13 -12.34 -2.63 -20.73
N PHE A 14 -11.49 -2.83 -21.74
CA PHE A 14 -10.08 -3.15 -21.56
C PHE A 14 -9.25 -2.02 -20.93
N MET A 15 -9.63 -0.75 -21.12
CA MET A 15 -9.00 0.39 -20.45
C MET A 15 -9.43 0.54 -18.98
N PHE A 16 -10.65 0.15 -18.61
CA PHE A 16 -11.13 0.21 -17.22
C PHE A 16 -10.53 -0.86 -16.30
N VAL A 17 -9.99 -1.96 -16.83
CA VAL A 17 -9.44 -3.07 -16.02
C VAL A 17 -8.01 -2.79 -15.53
N GLN A 18 -7.29 -1.83 -16.12
CA GLN A 18 -5.87 -1.59 -15.79
C GLN A 18 -5.65 -0.69 -14.57
N THR A 19 -6.69 -0.10 -13.98
CA THR A 19 -6.54 0.79 -12.81
C THR A 19 -6.60 0.06 -11.47
N ILE A 20 -6.83 -1.26 -11.44
CA ILE A 20 -6.79 -2.06 -10.20
C ILE A 20 -5.33 -2.41 -9.89
N SER A 21 -4.50 -1.39 -9.73
CA SER A 21 -3.15 -1.60 -9.23
C SER A 21 -3.26 -1.99 -7.75
N ALA A 22 -2.88 -3.22 -7.44
CA ALA A 22 -2.77 -3.81 -6.11
C ALA A 22 -1.73 -3.06 -5.25
N HIS A 23 -2.00 -1.81 -4.93
CA HIS A 23 -1.23 -1.04 -3.98
C HIS A 23 -1.63 -1.48 -2.59
N CYS A 24 -0.63 -1.78 -1.79
CA CYS A 24 -0.70 -2.11 -0.37
C CYS A 24 -1.64 -1.18 0.40
N GLY A 25 -2.89 -1.60 0.61
CA GLY A 25 -3.90 -0.82 1.32
C GLY A 25 -4.24 0.56 0.71
N GLY A 26 -3.88 0.82 -0.55
CA GLY A 26 -4.02 2.14 -1.16
C GLY A 26 -2.93 3.16 -0.79
N ASP A 27 -1.91 2.74 -0.05
CA ASP A 27 -0.76 3.56 0.27
C ASP A 27 0.18 3.67 -0.94
N ARG A 28 0.53 4.91 -1.32
CA ARG A 28 1.43 5.22 -2.44
C ARG A 28 2.90 5.03 -2.10
N HIS A 29 3.24 5.01 -0.81
CA HIS A 29 4.58 4.80 -0.29
C HIS A 29 4.84 3.36 0.14
N ALA A 30 3.86 2.47 -0.03
CA ALA A 30 4.04 1.03 0.16
C ALA A 30 4.15 0.29 -1.18
N THR A 31 4.90 -0.79 -1.20
CA THR A 31 5.04 -1.69 -2.34
C THR A 31 5.03 -3.14 -1.88
N TYR A 32 4.71 -4.06 -2.77
CA TYR A 32 4.79 -5.48 -2.45
C TYR A 32 6.26 -5.92 -2.48
N ALA A 33 6.68 -6.64 -1.45
CA ALA A 33 8.00 -7.21 -1.31
C ALA A 33 7.90 -8.69 -0.97
N ASP A 34 8.82 -9.49 -1.51
CA ASP A 34 8.93 -10.91 -1.17
C ASP A 34 9.32 -11.13 0.31
N CYS A 35 9.94 -10.11 0.92
CA CYS A 35 10.20 -10.01 2.34
C CYS A 35 9.66 -8.67 2.84
N SER A 36 8.62 -8.71 3.67
CA SER A 36 8.08 -7.51 4.30
C SER A 36 8.91 -7.11 5.52
N ASP A 37 9.33 -5.85 5.56
CA ASP A 37 10.05 -5.27 6.70
C ASP A 37 9.15 -4.41 7.58
N PHE A 38 7.82 -4.53 7.48
CA PHE A 38 6.89 -3.66 8.22
C PHE A 38 7.07 -3.72 9.75
N CYS A 39 7.46 -4.87 10.27
CA CYS A 39 7.70 -5.03 11.70
C CYS A 39 9.00 -4.35 12.14
N THR A 40 10.07 -4.48 11.35
CA THR A 40 11.39 -3.96 11.70
C THR A 40 11.56 -2.48 11.33
N ASN A 41 10.79 -2.00 10.35
CA ASN A 41 10.87 -0.66 9.79
C ASN A 41 9.56 0.11 10.05
N ASN A 42 9.31 0.43 11.33
CA ASN A 42 8.14 1.16 11.79
C ASN A 42 8.53 2.28 12.78
N CYS A 43 7.54 3.06 13.21
CA CYS A 43 7.70 4.11 14.21
C CYS A 43 7.94 3.61 15.64
N ASP A 44 7.73 2.32 15.93
CA ASP A 44 7.92 1.73 17.26
C ASP A 44 9.13 0.79 17.28
N ALA A 45 10.30 1.37 17.56
CA ALA A 45 11.55 0.61 17.68
C ALA A 45 11.57 -0.40 18.87
N SER A 46 10.56 -0.38 19.74
CA SER A 46 10.44 -1.32 20.87
C SER A 46 9.85 -2.67 20.45
N LEU A 47 9.30 -2.77 19.25
CA LEU A 47 8.63 -3.97 18.77
C LEU A 47 9.61 -5.11 18.53
N LEU A 48 9.38 -6.25 19.19
CA LEU A 48 10.17 -7.46 18.96
C LEU A 48 9.63 -8.20 17.73
N CYS A 49 10.44 -8.23 16.68
CA CYS A 49 10.11 -8.89 15.42
C CYS A 49 10.77 -10.26 15.31
N THR A 50 10.02 -11.22 14.78
CA THR A 50 10.58 -12.51 14.36
C THR A 50 11.44 -12.32 13.12
N SER A 51 12.55 -13.05 13.01
CA SER A 51 13.40 -13.08 11.81
C SER A 51 12.80 -13.88 10.65
N ASP A 52 11.50 -14.16 10.69
CA ASP A 52 10.79 -14.92 9.68
C ASP A 52 10.43 -13.99 8.53
N CYS A 53 10.88 -14.35 7.33
CA CYS A 53 10.67 -13.53 6.13
C CYS A 53 9.33 -13.91 5.51
N GLN A 54 8.34 -13.02 5.63
CA GLN A 54 7.03 -13.22 5.03
C GLN A 54 6.79 -12.26 3.86
N PRO A 55 6.31 -12.75 2.71
CA PRO A 55 5.96 -11.90 1.58
C PRO A 55 4.73 -11.06 1.92
N GLY A 56 4.78 -9.79 1.57
CA GLY A 56 3.76 -8.84 1.97
C GLY A 56 4.08 -7.43 1.50
N CYS A 57 3.32 -6.48 2.03
CA CYS A 57 3.57 -5.09 1.76
C CYS A 57 4.76 -4.60 2.58
N SER A 58 5.54 -3.67 2.05
CA SER A 58 6.65 -3.03 2.75
C SER A 58 6.70 -1.56 2.36
N CYS A 59 7.18 -0.70 3.25
CA CYS A 59 7.40 0.70 2.92
C CYS A 59 8.54 0.84 1.90
N LYS A 60 8.40 1.81 1.00
CA LYS A 60 9.47 2.20 0.08
C LYS A 60 10.69 2.68 0.89
N PRO A 61 11.90 2.59 0.31
CA PRO A 61 13.10 3.10 0.96
C PRO A 61 12.94 4.55 1.44
N GLY A 62 13.31 4.81 2.69
CA GLY A 62 13.17 6.13 3.34
C GLY A 62 11.82 6.38 4.01
N TYR A 63 10.88 5.46 3.90
CA TYR A 63 9.60 5.50 4.62
C TYR A 63 9.54 4.39 5.66
N ILE A 64 8.89 4.67 6.78
CA ILE A 64 8.66 3.75 7.89
C ILE A 64 7.16 3.71 8.20
N TYR A 65 6.70 2.59 8.74
CA TYR A 65 5.27 2.41 8.99
C TYR A 65 4.82 3.01 10.31
N ASP A 66 3.77 3.80 10.26
CA ASP A 66 3.08 4.29 11.44
C ASP A 66 1.79 3.48 11.67
N TYR A 67 1.70 2.79 12.81
CA TYR A 67 0.51 2.02 13.17
C TYR A 67 -0.70 2.92 13.51
N VAL A 68 -0.46 4.19 13.87
CA VAL A 68 -1.53 5.14 14.18
C VAL A 68 -2.16 5.68 12.90
N GLN A 69 -1.35 6.14 11.95
CA GLN A 69 -1.83 6.58 10.63
C GLN A 69 -2.16 5.42 9.69
N MET A 70 -1.75 4.20 10.03
CA MET A 70 -1.85 3.00 9.19
C MET A 70 -1.23 3.22 7.80
N ALA A 71 -0.13 3.97 7.73
CA ALA A 71 0.51 4.41 6.50
C ALA A 71 2.04 4.50 6.63
N CYS A 72 2.73 4.42 5.49
CA CYS A 72 4.15 4.65 5.34
C CYS A 72 4.44 6.15 5.29
N VAL A 73 5.17 6.63 6.29
CA VAL A 73 5.54 8.04 6.48
C VAL A 73 7.03 8.20 6.64
N LEU A 74 7.51 9.44 6.60
CA LEU A 74 8.89 9.74 6.97
C LEU A 74 9.04 9.57 8.48
N GLU A 75 10.23 9.20 8.93
CA GLU A 75 10.54 9.00 10.35
C GLU A 75 10.22 10.24 11.21
N GLU A 76 10.48 11.43 10.67
CA GLU A 76 10.14 12.71 11.31
C GLU A 76 8.63 12.99 11.46
N ASN A 77 7.80 12.23 10.75
CA ASN A 77 6.35 12.37 10.71
C ASN A 77 5.62 11.20 11.37
N CYS A 78 6.34 10.41 12.18
CA CYS A 78 5.70 9.45 13.07
C CYS A 78 4.72 10.17 14.00
N SER A 79 3.52 9.64 14.11
CA SER A 79 2.58 10.08 15.13
C SER A 79 3.15 9.75 16.50
N ASP A 80 3.00 10.66 17.48
CA ASP A 80 3.32 10.33 18.87
C ASP A 80 2.46 9.12 19.29
N GLN A 81 3.10 7.95 19.43
CA GLN A 81 2.50 6.65 19.81
C GLN A 81 2.15 6.62 21.32
N GLN A 82 1.67 7.74 21.87
CA GLN A 82 1.53 8.00 23.30
C GLN A 82 0.49 7.12 24.02
#